data_AF-A0A2K2UBM3-F1
#
_entry.id   AF-A0A2K2UBM3-F1
#
_cell.length_a   1.000
_cell.length_b   1.000
_cell.length_c   1.000
_cell.angle_alpha   90.00
_cell.angle_beta   90.00
_cell.angle_gamma   90.00
#
_symmetry.space_group_name_H-M   'P 1'
#
loop_
_entity.id
_entity.type
_entity.pdbx_description
1 polymer ?
#
loop_
_entity_poly.entity_id
_entity_poly.type
_entity_poly.pdbx_seq_one_letter_code
_entity_poly.pdbx_strand_id
1 'polypeptide(L)'
;MTTMETIKRHDTGPAVEDVQQRLAIVGLLDEDEVDGVFGERTASAVWAFCEHACLPVSDEVTDKVWSALVDASFQLGDRTLYLRMPHFHGQDVLELQGALGALGFACGETDGIFGAFTELALRKFQLNLGLPSDGIAGAYTYAALRNLHHSWEGKEAVHGSSHLGFARAADVLERNALCLFGTKEFTRSVASRMSNLALATSPASKIVSADSLLVAPDSSMLLVHIVLPDENTAPSVPRVSYEGEETLALRLETAIGVAEESAPSRIAVELTGTAWGDAGEGRSAQHFAITLLDALCSALS
;
A
#
# COMPACT_ATOMS: atom_id res chain seq x y z
N MET A 1 -22.89 4.57 21.01
CA MET A 1 -22.54 5.56 19.96
C MET A 1 -23.51 6.70 20.14
N THR A 2 -23.03 7.84 20.61
CA THR A 2 -23.82 9.06 20.72
C THR A 2 -23.99 9.56 19.29
N THR A 3 -25.16 9.37 18.71
CA THR A 3 -25.54 9.95 17.41
C THR A 3 -25.48 11.47 17.55
N MET A 4 -24.78 12.15 16.63
CA MET A 4 -24.78 13.61 16.60
C MET A 4 -26.22 14.09 16.39
N GLU A 5 -26.58 15.18 17.05
CA GLU A 5 -27.85 15.84 16.78
C GLU A 5 -27.78 16.49 15.40
N THR A 6 -28.74 16.16 14.52
CA THR A 6 -28.79 16.71 13.16
C THR A 6 -28.89 18.23 13.21
N ILE A 7 -27.96 18.91 12.55
CA ILE A 7 -27.96 20.38 12.44
C ILE A 7 -28.74 20.78 11.19
N LYS A 8 -29.64 21.75 11.32
CA LYS A 8 -30.54 22.19 10.26
C LYS A 8 -30.73 23.70 10.25
N ARG A 9 -31.47 24.18 9.25
CA ARG A 9 -31.80 25.60 9.11
C ARG A 9 -32.41 26.17 10.39
N HIS A 10 -31.98 27.37 10.75
CA HIS A 10 -32.31 28.12 11.97
C HIS A 10 -31.61 27.66 13.25
N ASP A 11 -30.81 26.59 13.22
CA ASP A 11 -29.92 26.29 14.33
C ASP A 11 -28.83 27.36 14.45
N THR A 12 -28.34 27.55 15.67
CA THR A 12 -27.28 28.52 15.97
C THR A 12 -26.33 27.99 17.02
N GLY A 13 -25.09 28.48 17.01
CA GLY A 13 -24.08 28.20 18.03
C GLY A 13 -22.85 27.47 17.49
N PRO A 14 -21.99 26.97 18.39
CA PRO A 14 -20.65 26.48 18.02
C PRO A 14 -20.65 25.30 17.04
N ALA A 15 -21.69 24.46 17.06
CA ALA A 15 -21.79 23.33 16.14
C ALA A 15 -22.05 23.79 14.69
N VAL A 16 -22.81 24.87 14.50
CA VAL A 16 -23.03 25.48 13.19
C VAL A 16 -21.76 26.16 12.71
N GLU A 17 -21.04 26.82 13.61
CA GLU A 17 -19.75 27.45 13.30
C GLU A 17 -18.71 26.43 12.80
N ASP A 18 -18.61 25.24 13.44
CA ASP A 18 -17.71 24.16 12.98
C ASP A 18 -18.10 23.62 11.59
N VAL A 19 -19.41 23.49 11.31
CA VAL A 19 -19.89 23.18 9.95
C VAL A 19 -19.47 24.24 8.95
N GLN A 20 -19.71 25.52 9.25
CA GLN A 20 -19.37 26.64 8.37
C GLN A 20 -17.85 26.74 8.14
N GLN A 21 -17.03 26.56 9.17
CA GLN A 21 -15.56 26.55 9.04
C GLN A 21 -15.09 25.44 8.09
N ARG A 22 -15.65 24.23 8.20
CA ARG A 22 -15.30 23.13 7.29
C ARG A 22 -15.79 23.35 5.88
N LEU A 23 -17.00 23.91 5.71
CA LEU A 23 -17.51 24.33 4.41
C LEU A 23 -16.61 25.38 3.76
N ALA A 24 -16.03 26.28 4.57
CA ALA A 24 -15.04 27.24 4.09
C ALA A 24 -13.73 26.57 3.66
N ILE A 25 -13.22 25.60 4.45
CA ILE A 25 -12.02 24.82 4.09
C ILE A 25 -12.18 24.10 2.75
N VAL A 26 -13.36 23.52 2.49
CA VAL A 26 -13.65 22.85 1.20
C VAL A 26 -14.05 23.81 0.08
N GLY A 27 -14.05 25.12 0.34
CA GLY A 27 -14.29 26.18 -0.66
C GLY A 27 -15.76 26.37 -1.06
N LEU A 28 -16.70 25.94 -0.23
CA LEU A 28 -18.15 26.04 -0.47
C LEU A 28 -18.81 27.18 0.32
N LEU A 29 -18.05 27.87 1.17
CA LEU A 29 -18.47 29.03 1.94
C LEU A 29 -17.30 30.02 2.06
N ASP A 30 -17.57 31.32 2.09
CA ASP A 30 -16.51 32.31 2.35
C ASP A 30 -16.23 32.41 3.86
N GLU A 31 -14.99 32.72 4.26
CA GLU A 31 -14.60 32.81 5.69
C GLU A 31 -15.39 33.87 6.47
N ASP A 32 -15.84 34.94 5.82
CA ASP A 32 -16.67 35.99 6.42
C ASP A 32 -18.14 35.60 6.59
N GLU A 33 -18.58 34.48 6.00
CA GLU A 33 -19.92 33.92 6.18
C GLU A 33 -19.99 32.91 7.35
N VAL A 34 -18.89 32.73 8.09
CA VAL A 34 -18.84 31.94 9.33
C VAL A 34 -19.35 32.79 10.50
N ASP A 35 -20.65 32.71 10.77
CA ASP A 35 -21.34 33.52 11.79
C ASP A 35 -22.02 32.70 12.91
N GLY A 36 -21.94 31.36 12.83
CA GLY A 36 -22.58 30.45 13.76
C GLY A 36 -24.11 30.39 13.62
N VAL A 37 -24.67 30.88 12.51
CA VAL A 37 -26.12 30.88 12.23
C VAL A 37 -26.43 30.08 10.95
N PHE A 38 -27.24 29.04 11.05
CA PHE A 38 -27.56 28.17 9.92
C PHE A 38 -28.60 28.85 9.02
N GLY A 39 -28.12 29.73 8.15
CA GLY A 39 -28.90 30.49 7.18
C GLY A 39 -29.05 29.81 5.82
N GLU A 40 -29.56 30.56 4.84
CA GLU A 40 -29.75 30.09 3.46
C GLU A 40 -28.43 29.83 2.73
N ARG A 41 -27.38 30.61 3.04
CA ARG A 41 -26.03 30.40 2.50
C ARG A 41 -25.43 29.08 2.95
N THR A 42 -25.44 28.82 4.27
CA THR A 42 -24.99 27.55 4.85
C THR A 42 -25.80 26.37 4.30
N ALA A 43 -27.13 26.49 4.19
CA ALA A 43 -27.98 25.45 3.58
C ALA A 43 -27.58 25.15 2.12
N SER A 44 -27.33 26.19 1.32
CA SER A 44 -26.90 26.05 -0.08
C SER A 44 -25.52 25.38 -0.18
N ALA A 45 -24.60 25.72 0.73
CA ALA A 45 -23.26 25.14 0.80
C ALA A 45 -23.30 23.66 1.23
N VAL A 46 -24.15 23.29 2.20
CA VAL A 46 -24.37 21.88 2.61
C VAL A 46 -24.96 21.08 1.46
N TRP A 47 -25.91 21.64 0.72
CA TRP A 47 -26.46 21.01 -0.47
C TRP A 47 -25.36 20.78 -1.51
N ALA A 48 -24.62 21.82 -1.90
CA ALA A 48 -23.53 21.70 -2.86
C ALA A 48 -22.47 20.67 -2.41
N PHE A 49 -22.17 20.61 -1.12
CA PHE A 49 -21.28 19.60 -0.55
C PHE A 49 -21.83 18.18 -0.75
N CYS A 50 -23.11 17.95 -0.44
CA CYS A 50 -23.73 16.64 -0.62
C CYS A 50 -23.71 16.19 -2.08
N GLU A 51 -23.93 17.12 -3.01
CA GLU A 51 -23.82 16.86 -4.45
C GLU A 51 -22.40 16.46 -4.85
N HIS A 52 -21.39 17.25 -4.45
CA HIS A 52 -19.98 16.95 -4.73
C HIS A 52 -19.51 15.62 -4.10
N ALA A 53 -19.96 15.32 -2.89
CA ALA A 53 -19.58 14.10 -2.15
C ALA A 53 -20.40 12.87 -2.56
N CYS A 54 -21.24 12.95 -3.59
CA CYS A 54 -22.15 11.88 -4.04
C CYS A 54 -23.06 11.34 -2.91
N LEU A 55 -23.46 12.19 -1.98
CA LEU A 55 -24.40 11.89 -0.90
C LEU A 55 -25.83 12.22 -1.33
N PRO A 56 -26.86 11.63 -0.69
CA PRO A 56 -28.22 12.10 -0.86
C PRO A 56 -28.29 13.60 -0.54
N VAL A 57 -28.72 14.37 -1.54
CA VAL A 57 -28.89 15.83 -1.44
C VAL A 57 -29.77 16.17 -0.24
N SER A 58 -29.25 17.03 0.64
CA SER A 58 -29.93 17.50 1.85
C SER A 58 -29.44 18.89 2.21
N ASP A 59 -30.31 19.67 2.86
CA ASP A 59 -30.00 20.94 3.52
C ASP A 59 -29.81 20.77 5.04
N GLU A 60 -29.70 19.52 5.52
CA GLU A 60 -29.44 19.15 6.91
C GLU A 60 -28.10 18.40 7.04
N VAL A 61 -27.38 18.65 8.12
CA VAL A 61 -26.11 17.99 8.44
C VAL A 61 -26.40 16.82 9.38
N THR A 62 -26.59 15.64 8.78
CA THR A 62 -26.68 14.36 9.49
C THR A 62 -25.30 13.82 9.87
N ASP A 63 -25.23 12.80 10.72
CA ASP A 63 -23.98 12.06 11.05
C ASP A 63 -23.13 11.72 9.80
N LYS A 64 -23.78 11.29 8.72
CA LYS A 64 -23.10 10.89 7.48
C LYS A 64 -22.53 12.08 6.72
N VAL A 65 -23.30 13.17 6.61
CA VAL A 65 -22.86 14.42 5.97
C VAL A 65 -21.71 15.02 6.78
N TRP A 66 -21.84 15.01 8.11
CA TRP A 66 -20.81 15.48 9.02
C TRP A 66 -19.50 14.70 8.86
N SER A 67 -19.55 13.37 8.90
CA SER A 67 -18.35 12.53 8.73
C SER A 67 -17.66 12.80 7.39
N ALA A 68 -18.42 12.88 6.29
CA ALA A 68 -17.86 13.15 4.98
C ALA A 68 -17.26 14.57 4.89
N LEU A 69 -17.90 15.56 5.51
CA LEU A 69 -17.40 16.94 5.54
C LEU A 69 -16.11 17.05 6.35
N VAL A 70 -16.06 16.35 7.49
CA VAL A 70 -14.85 16.24 8.31
C VAL A 70 -13.72 15.61 7.49
N ASP A 71 -13.99 14.49 6.81
CA ASP A 71 -13.01 13.81 5.96
C ASP A 71 -12.50 14.69 4.83
N ALA A 72 -13.39 15.43 4.15
CA ALA A 72 -13.05 16.34 3.06
C ALA A 72 -12.24 17.56 3.51
N SER A 73 -12.37 17.95 4.78
CA SER A 73 -11.72 19.15 5.33
C SER A 73 -10.29 18.91 5.84
N PHE A 74 -9.81 17.67 5.93
CA PHE A 74 -8.42 17.42 6.36
C PHE A 74 -7.43 17.72 5.23
N GLN A 75 -6.43 18.55 5.52
CA GLN A 75 -5.32 18.84 4.60
C GLN A 75 -4.05 18.08 5.00
N LEU A 76 -3.18 17.81 4.02
CA LEU A 76 -1.93 17.11 4.27
C LEU A 76 -1.03 17.86 5.27
N GLY A 77 -0.90 17.29 6.47
CA GLY A 77 -0.08 17.83 7.55
C GLY A 77 -0.86 18.32 8.77
N ASP A 78 -2.19 18.36 8.71
CA ASP A 78 -3.05 18.76 9.83
C ASP A 78 -2.95 17.81 11.04
N ARG A 79 -2.65 16.54 10.78
CA ARG A 79 -2.55 15.50 11.80
C ARG A 79 -1.41 14.54 11.48
N THR A 80 -0.88 13.90 12.51
CA THR A 80 0.13 12.83 12.33
C THR A 80 -0.56 11.55 11.92
N LEU A 81 -0.29 11.06 10.71
CA LEU A 81 -0.89 9.81 10.20
C LEU A 81 0.02 8.62 10.48
N TYR A 82 -0.58 7.51 10.88
CA TYR A 82 0.11 6.24 11.13
C TYR A 82 -0.90 5.09 11.09
N LEU A 83 -0.44 3.86 10.90
CA LEU A 83 -1.31 2.71 10.88
C LEU A 83 -1.96 2.49 12.26
N ARG A 84 -3.29 2.52 12.31
CA ARG A 84 -4.09 2.26 13.52
C ARG A 84 -5.46 1.70 13.18
N MET A 85 -6.19 1.20 14.18
CA MET A 85 -7.60 0.82 14.04
C MET A 85 -8.51 1.68 14.96
N PRO A 86 -9.62 2.24 14.45
CA PRO A 86 -9.97 2.32 13.03
C PRO A 86 -8.97 3.17 12.23
N HIS A 87 -8.78 2.83 10.95
CA HIS A 87 -7.83 3.51 10.08
C HIS A 87 -8.13 5.01 9.97
N PHE A 88 -7.09 5.81 9.78
CA PHE A 88 -7.30 7.17 9.32
C PHE A 88 -7.90 7.13 7.92
N HIS A 89 -8.80 8.07 7.66
CA HIS A 89 -9.43 8.26 6.37
C HIS A 89 -9.72 9.74 6.17
N GLY A 90 -9.76 10.15 4.91
CA GLY A 90 -10.04 11.53 4.53
C GLY A 90 -9.12 12.05 3.43
N GLN A 91 -9.31 13.33 3.12
CA GLN A 91 -8.64 14.01 2.01
C GLN A 91 -7.12 14.10 2.21
N ASP A 92 -6.64 14.30 3.44
CA ASP A 92 -5.21 14.31 3.78
C ASP A 92 -4.52 12.96 3.52
N VAL A 93 -5.25 11.85 3.71
CA VAL A 93 -4.76 10.51 3.39
C VAL A 93 -4.73 10.29 1.87
N LEU A 94 -5.75 10.77 1.16
CA LEU A 94 -5.82 10.71 -0.29
C LEU A 94 -4.65 11.50 -0.92
N GLU A 95 -4.38 12.69 -0.41
CA GLU A 95 -3.23 13.52 -0.80
C GLU A 95 -1.90 12.83 -0.50
N LEU A 96 -1.76 12.20 0.67
CA LEU A 96 -0.57 11.43 1.01
C LEU A 96 -0.35 10.27 0.02
N GLN A 97 -1.39 9.47 -0.24
CA GLN A 97 -1.34 8.35 -1.18
C GLN A 97 -0.99 8.83 -2.60
N GLY A 98 -1.61 9.92 -3.05
CA GLY A 98 -1.32 10.54 -4.34
C GLY A 98 0.12 11.04 -4.45
N ALA A 99 0.62 11.75 -3.43
CA ALA A 99 1.99 12.24 -3.40
C ALA A 99 3.01 11.09 -3.38
N LEU A 100 2.80 10.08 -2.53
CA LEU A 100 3.65 8.88 -2.49
C LEU A 100 3.64 8.14 -3.84
N GLY A 101 2.46 7.92 -4.43
CA GLY A 101 2.33 7.26 -5.73
C GLY A 101 2.99 8.03 -6.87
N ALA A 102 2.84 9.34 -6.92
CA ALA A 102 3.51 10.20 -7.92
C ALA A 102 5.04 10.24 -7.75
N LEU A 103 5.53 10.01 -6.53
CA LEU A 103 6.96 9.87 -6.22
C LEU A 103 7.48 8.43 -6.42
N GLY A 104 6.65 7.51 -6.93
CA GLY A 104 7.03 6.12 -7.22
C GLY A 104 6.87 5.15 -6.05
N PHE A 105 6.19 5.56 -4.98
CA PHE A 105 5.89 4.72 -3.82
C PHE A 105 4.44 4.26 -3.86
N ALA A 106 4.21 3.09 -4.46
CA ALA A 106 2.86 2.54 -4.65
C ALA A 106 2.16 2.26 -3.31
N CYS A 107 1.01 2.90 -3.10
CA CYS A 107 0.18 2.77 -1.90
C CYS A 107 -0.96 1.74 -2.03
N GLY A 108 -1.06 1.04 -3.16
CA GLY A 108 -2.27 0.29 -3.53
C GLY A 108 -3.30 1.20 -4.20
N GLU A 109 -4.59 0.96 -3.93
CA GLU A 109 -5.66 1.86 -4.36
C GLU A 109 -5.55 3.21 -3.64
N THR A 110 -5.76 4.30 -4.37
CA THR A 110 -5.83 5.66 -3.79
C THR A 110 -7.25 5.90 -3.31
N ASP A 111 -7.58 5.27 -2.18
CA ASP A 111 -8.92 5.19 -1.60
C ASP A 111 -9.15 6.17 -0.43
N GLY A 112 -8.12 6.93 -0.05
CA GLY A 112 -8.16 7.83 1.09
C GLY A 112 -8.17 7.12 2.44
N ILE A 113 -7.76 5.84 2.53
CA ILE A 113 -7.68 5.06 3.76
C ILE A 113 -6.22 4.72 4.08
N PHE A 114 -5.77 5.06 5.30
CA PHE A 114 -4.41 4.78 5.73
C PHE A 114 -4.32 3.31 6.19
N GLY A 115 -4.17 2.41 5.23
CA GLY A 115 -4.00 0.97 5.42
C GLY A 115 -2.54 0.53 5.43
N ALA A 116 -2.33 -0.79 5.51
CA ALA A 116 -1.00 -1.39 5.54
C ALA A 116 -0.14 -1.06 4.30
N PHE A 117 -0.75 -0.93 3.12
CA PHE A 117 -0.03 -0.55 1.90
C PHE A 117 0.45 0.90 1.93
N THR A 118 -0.39 1.83 2.40
CA THR A 118 0.01 3.23 2.58
C THR A 118 1.15 3.35 3.60
N GLU A 119 1.08 2.59 4.71
CA GLU A 119 2.17 2.54 5.69
C GLU A 119 3.48 2.01 5.08
N LEU A 120 3.40 0.93 4.29
CA LEU A 120 4.57 0.32 3.64
C LEU A 120 5.20 1.27 2.62
N ALA A 121 4.39 1.91 1.78
CA ALA A 121 4.84 2.93 0.84
C ALA A 121 5.52 4.10 1.55
N LEU A 122 4.93 4.55 2.66
CA LEU A 122 5.48 5.61 3.48
C LEU A 122 6.84 5.23 4.09
N ARG A 123 6.99 4.00 4.61
CA ARG A 123 8.27 3.50 5.13
C ARG A 123 9.36 3.49 4.06
N LYS A 124 9.02 3.06 2.83
CA LYS A 124 9.94 3.09 1.68
C LYS A 124 10.35 4.52 1.33
N PHE A 125 9.39 5.45 1.30
CA PHE A 125 9.65 6.87 1.07
C PHE A 125 10.59 7.46 2.13
N GLN A 126 10.30 7.22 3.40
CA GLN A 126 11.14 7.66 4.51
C GLN A 126 12.57 7.12 4.40
N LEU A 127 12.70 5.82 4.11
CA LEU A 127 14.01 5.18 3.91
C LEU A 127 14.79 5.83 2.77
N ASN A 128 14.14 6.07 1.62
CA ASN A 128 14.79 6.67 0.45
C ASN A 128 15.23 8.13 0.67
N LEU A 129 14.59 8.85 1.59
CA LEU A 129 14.99 10.21 1.96
C LEU A 129 15.91 10.28 3.19
N GLY A 130 16.37 9.14 3.70
CA GLY A 130 17.22 9.09 4.90
C GLY A 130 16.51 9.50 6.18
N LEU A 131 15.18 9.44 6.21
CA LEU A 131 14.35 9.66 7.40
C LEU A 131 14.21 8.35 8.19
N PRO A 132 13.84 8.42 9.49
CA PRO A 132 13.41 7.24 10.23
C PRO A 132 12.23 6.57 9.52
N SER A 133 12.39 5.31 9.10
CA SER A 133 11.37 4.52 8.40
C SER A 133 10.35 3.90 9.36
N ASP A 134 9.73 4.74 10.19
CA ASP A 134 8.83 4.36 11.28
C ASP A 134 7.38 4.13 10.83
N GLY A 135 7.02 4.54 9.61
CA GLY A 135 5.65 4.45 9.09
C GLY A 135 4.73 5.54 9.64
N ILE A 136 5.29 6.62 10.18
CA ILE A 136 4.56 7.75 10.76
C ILE A 136 4.75 8.97 9.87
N ALA A 137 3.67 9.47 9.29
CA ALA A 137 3.67 10.74 8.59
C ALA A 137 3.58 11.87 9.63
N GLY A 138 4.75 12.27 10.12
CA GLY A 138 4.91 13.41 11.03
C GLY A 138 5.54 14.62 10.34
N ALA A 139 5.92 15.63 11.14
CA ALA A 139 6.45 16.90 10.64
C ALA A 139 7.61 16.75 9.64
N TYR A 140 8.54 15.82 9.86
CA TYR A 140 9.66 15.55 8.95
C TYR A 140 9.22 14.97 7.62
N THR A 141 8.29 14.00 7.65
CA THR A 141 7.70 13.41 6.44
C THR A 141 6.98 14.48 5.61
N TYR A 142 6.16 15.33 6.25
CA TYR A 142 5.44 16.39 5.55
C TYR A 142 6.37 17.47 5.00
N ALA A 143 7.42 17.83 5.73
CA ALA A 143 8.43 18.76 5.23
C ALA A 143 9.13 18.19 3.97
N ALA A 144 9.45 16.90 3.99
CA ALA A 144 10.03 16.23 2.84
C ALA A 144 9.09 16.20 1.63
N LEU A 145 7.80 15.87 1.83
CA LEU A 145 6.79 15.90 0.77
C LEU A 145 6.61 17.33 0.19
N ARG A 146 6.58 18.36 1.03
CA ARG A 146 6.51 19.76 0.58
C ARG A 146 7.75 20.20 -0.19
N ASN A 147 8.94 19.78 0.20
CA ASN A 147 10.16 20.08 -0.56
C ASN A 147 10.14 19.43 -1.96
N LEU A 148 9.38 18.36 -2.12
CA LEU A 148 9.19 17.65 -3.37
C LEU A 148 7.91 18.07 -4.11
N HIS A 149 7.21 19.13 -3.68
CA HIS A 149 5.92 19.57 -4.23
C HIS A 149 5.88 19.63 -5.76
N HIS A 150 6.87 20.29 -6.38
CA HIS A 150 6.99 20.39 -7.85
C HIS A 150 7.19 19.05 -8.58
N SER A 151 7.49 17.99 -7.84
CA SER A 151 7.72 16.65 -8.39
C SER A 151 6.47 15.77 -8.39
N TRP A 152 5.45 16.08 -7.58
CA TRP A 152 4.22 15.28 -7.44
C TRP A 152 2.91 16.04 -7.68
N GLU A 153 2.88 17.35 -7.49
CA GLU A 153 1.67 18.15 -7.71
C GLU A 153 1.20 18.07 -9.18
N GLY A 154 -0.06 17.70 -9.40
CA GLY A 154 -0.68 17.60 -10.72
C GLY A 154 -0.25 16.40 -11.57
N LYS A 155 0.57 15.48 -11.04
CA LYS A 155 0.91 14.21 -11.72
C LYS A 155 0.00 13.10 -11.25
N GLU A 156 -0.48 12.29 -12.18
CA GLU A 156 -1.20 11.06 -11.80
C GLU A 156 -0.29 10.16 -10.98
N ALA A 157 -0.85 9.61 -9.89
CA ALA A 157 -0.16 8.61 -9.10
C ALA A 157 0.25 7.47 -10.03
N VAL A 158 1.56 7.20 -10.12
CA VAL A 158 2.04 6.06 -10.88
C VAL A 158 1.56 4.83 -10.13
N HIS A 159 0.55 4.16 -10.69
CA HIS A 159 0.15 2.83 -10.28
C HIS A 159 1.24 1.88 -10.77
N GLY A 160 2.38 1.89 -10.07
CA GLY A 160 3.49 1.00 -10.37
C GLY A 160 2.96 -0.42 -10.44
N SER A 161 3.11 -1.05 -11.61
CA SER A 161 2.88 -2.46 -11.90
C SER A 161 1.94 -3.15 -10.93
N SER A 162 0.62 -3.08 -11.19
CA SER A 162 -0.44 -3.96 -10.65
C SER A 162 -0.02 -4.84 -9.47
N HIS A 163 0.25 -4.24 -8.30
CA HIS A 163 0.41 -5.00 -7.07
C HIS A 163 -0.92 -5.71 -6.83
N LEU A 164 -0.88 -7.03 -6.83
CA LEU A 164 -2.05 -7.88 -6.71
C LEU A 164 -2.73 -7.58 -5.37
N GLY A 165 -3.94 -7.00 -5.38
CA GLY A 165 -4.66 -6.64 -4.15
C GLY A 165 -4.82 -7.85 -3.20
N PHE A 166 -4.83 -7.62 -1.88
CA PHE A 166 -4.76 -8.68 -0.85
C PHE A 166 -5.68 -9.89 -1.09
N ALA A 167 -6.92 -9.68 -1.54
CA ALA A 167 -7.86 -10.77 -1.83
C ALA A 167 -7.41 -11.65 -3.01
N ARG A 168 -6.81 -11.03 -4.04
CA ARG A 168 -6.23 -11.76 -5.17
C ARG A 168 -4.92 -12.44 -4.78
N ALA A 169 -4.09 -11.80 -3.95
CA ALA A 169 -2.87 -12.41 -3.42
C ALA A 169 -3.17 -13.69 -2.61
N ALA A 170 -4.15 -13.65 -1.70
CA ALA A 170 -4.55 -14.83 -0.94
C ALA A 170 -5.00 -15.99 -1.84
N ASP A 171 -5.83 -15.74 -2.85
CA ASP A 171 -6.27 -16.76 -3.80
C ASP A 171 -5.10 -17.39 -4.58
N VAL A 172 -4.14 -16.57 -5.03
CA VAL A 172 -2.92 -17.06 -5.70
C VAL A 172 -2.08 -17.92 -4.77
N LEU A 173 -1.90 -17.50 -3.51
CA LEU A 173 -1.13 -18.23 -2.50
C LEU A 173 -1.75 -19.58 -2.11
N GLU A 174 -3.08 -19.69 -2.19
CA GLU A 174 -3.83 -20.91 -1.86
C GLU A 174 -3.92 -21.89 -3.04
N ARG A 175 -3.90 -21.40 -4.28
CA ARG A 175 -3.99 -22.25 -5.47
C ARG A 175 -2.65 -22.82 -5.91
N ASN A 176 -1.57 -22.06 -5.76
CA ASN A 176 -0.25 -22.42 -6.28
C ASN A 176 0.64 -23.03 -5.20
N ALA A 177 1.15 -24.24 -5.44
CA ALA A 177 2.05 -24.94 -4.52
C ALA A 177 3.52 -24.70 -4.90
N LEU A 178 4.25 -23.98 -4.05
CA LEU A 178 5.64 -23.60 -4.30
C LEU A 178 6.55 -24.11 -3.17
N CYS A 179 7.73 -24.60 -3.54
CA CYS A 179 8.80 -24.90 -2.60
C CYS A 179 9.97 -23.93 -2.82
N LEU A 180 10.18 -23.04 -1.84
CA LEU A 180 11.23 -22.03 -1.84
C LEU A 180 12.47 -22.57 -1.13
N PHE A 181 13.64 -22.47 -1.75
CA PHE A 181 14.88 -22.92 -1.12
C PHE A 181 16.10 -22.10 -1.58
N GLY A 182 17.14 -22.13 -0.75
CA GLY A 182 18.45 -21.56 -1.03
C GLY A 182 19.56 -22.47 -0.54
N THR A 183 20.74 -22.37 -1.15
CA THR A 183 21.93 -23.17 -0.79
C THR A 183 22.84 -22.49 0.22
N LYS A 184 22.74 -21.16 0.36
CA LYS A 184 23.50 -20.34 1.32
C LYS A 184 22.60 -19.87 2.47
N GLU A 185 23.22 -19.47 3.58
CA GLU A 185 22.51 -18.97 4.76
C GLU A 185 21.61 -17.77 4.43
N PHE A 186 22.12 -16.80 3.68
CA PHE A 186 21.34 -15.63 3.25
C PHE A 186 20.14 -16.01 2.37
N THR A 187 20.35 -16.84 1.34
CA THR A 187 19.27 -17.22 0.41
C THR A 187 18.23 -18.13 1.08
N ARG A 188 18.64 -18.97 2.04
CA ARG A 188 17.71 -19.69 2.94
C ARG A 188 16.87 -18.73 3.79
N SER A 189 17.50 -17.70 4.37
CA SER A 189 16.82 -16.67 5.14
C SER A 189 15.75 -15.94 4.32
N VAL A 190 16.06 -15.57 3.06
CA VAL A 190 15.09 -14.99 2.13
C VAL A 190 13.93 -15.95 1.86
N ALA A 191 14.21 -17.21 1.52
CA ALA A 191 13.18 -18.23 1.26
C ALA A 191 12.26 -18.47 2.47
N SER A 192 12.83 -18.55 3.68
CA SER A 192 12.07 -18.70 4.92
C SER A 192 11.17 -17.50 5.18
N ARG A 193 11.67 -16.28 4.99
CA ARG A 193 10.88 -15.05 5.15
C ARG A 193 9.74 -14.97 4.15
N MET A 194 9.97 -15.34 2.89
CA MET A 194 8.92 -15.40 1.87
C MET A 194 7.79 -16.37 2.28
N SER A 195 8.14 -17.57 2.74
CA SER A 195 7.13 -18.54 3.21
C SER A 195 6.37 -18.05 4.44
N ASN A 196 7.05 -17.41 5.39
CA ASN A 196 6.40 -16.81 6.57
C ASN A 196 5.46 -15.66 6.20
N LEU A 197 5.83 -14.81 5.23
CA LEU A 197 4.99 -13.74 4.72
C LEU A 197 3.74 -14.30 4.02
N ALA A 198 3.91 -15.36 3.22
CA ALA A 198 2.80 -16.05 2.56
C ALA A 198 1.81 -16.63 3.57
N LEU A 199 2.30 -17.32 4.61
CA LEU A 199 1.49 -17.86 5.71
C LEU A 199 0.78 -16.77 6.53
N ALA A 200 1.45 -15.64 6.76
CA ALA A 200 0.87 -14.50 7.45
C ALA A 200 -0.23 -13.81 6.60
N THR A 201 -0.15 -13.89 5.28
CA THR A 201 -1.14 -13.34 4.35
C THR A 201 -2.35 -14.26 4.19
N SER A 202 -2.12 -15.58 4.04
CA SER A 202 -3.18 -16.60 4.10
C SER A 202 -2.69 -17.82 4.88
N PRO A 203 -3.37 -18.23 5.97
CA PRO A 203 -3.08 -19.45 6.69
C PRO A 203 -3.19 -20.73 5.83
N ALA A 204 -3.90 -20.67 4.71
CA ALA A 204 -4.07 -21.78 3.76
C ALA A 204 -3.05 -21.75 2.61
N SER A 205 -2.05 -20.86 2.67
CA SER A 205 -0.99 -20.77 1.65
C SER A 205 -0.27 -22.11 1.45
N LYS A 206 -0.01 -22.45 0.19
CA LYS A 206 0.76 -23.64 -0.21
C LYS A 206 2.22 -23.30 -0.54
N ILE A 207 2.70 -22.12 -0.16
CA ILE A 207 4.09 -21.71 -0.33
C ILE A 207 4.89 -22.11 0.90
N VAL A 208 5.82 -23.04 0.73
CA VAL A 208 6.62 -23.62 1.81
C VAL A 208 8.11 -23.37 1.57
N SER A 209 8.85 -23.15 2.66
CA SER A 209 10.31 -23.20 2.62
C SER A 209 10.78 -24.65 2.76
N ALA A 210 11.81 -25.05 2.01
CA ALA A 210 12.41 -26.38 2.14
C ALA A 210 12.94 -26.69 3.55
N ASP A 211 13.36 -25.67 4.30
CA ASP A 211 13.82 -25.84 5.68
C ASP A 211 12.68 -26.26 6.63
N SER A 212 11.42 -25.99 6.26
CA SER A 212 10.23 -26.37 7.01
C SER A 212 9.64 -27.71 6.59
N LEU A 213 10.17 -28.34 5.53
CA LEU A 213 9.65 -29.60 4.99
C LEU A 213 10.28 -30.80 5.72
N LEU A 214 9.41 -31.66 6.28
CA LEU A 214 9.81 -32.95 6.85
C LEU A 214 9.92 -34.06 5.79
N VAL A 215 9.30 -33.86 4.62
CA VAL A 215 9.24 -34.79 3.49
C VAL A 215 9.60 -34.03 2.22
N ALA A 216 10.24 -34.70 1.27
CA ALA A 216 10.60 -34.10 -0.01
C ALA A 216 9.38 -33.45 -0.69
N PRO A 217 9.55 -32.30 -1.36
CA PRO A 217 8.47 -31.63 -2.07
C PRO A 217 7.89 -32.54 -3.16
N ASP A 218 6.57 -32.48 -3.32
CA ASP A 218 5.87 -33.24 -4.35
C ASP A 218 6.27 -32.75 -5.75
N SER A 219 6.21 -33.66 -6.72
CA SER A 219 6.36 -33.42 -8.15
C SER A 219 5.41 -32.38 -8.74
N SER A 220 4.29 -32.09 -8.07
CA SER A 220 3.34 -31.04 -8.45
C SER A 220 3.75 -29.63 -8.01
N MET A 221 4.78 -29.49 -7.15
CA MET A 221 5.24 -28.19 -6.66
C MET A 221 6.23 -27.54 -7.63
N LEU A 222 6.07 -26.24 -7.85
CA LEU A 222 7.10 -25.42 -8.49
C LEU A 222 8.26 -25.22 -7.52
N LEU A 223 9.46 -25.62 -7.92
CA LEU A 223 10.67 -25.43 -7.14
C LEU A 223 11.30 -24.07 -7.49
N VAL A 224 11.36 -23.16 -6.52
CA VAL A 224 11.98 -21.83 -6.69
C VAL A 224 13.31 -21.80 -5.94
N HIS A 225 14.40 -21.80 -6.70
CA HIS A 225 15.76 -21.74 -6.15
C HIS A 225 16.24 -20.30 -6.06
N ILE A 226 16.42 -19.77 -4.85
CA ILE A 226 17.00 -18.44 -4.63
C ILE A 226 18.53 -18.57 -4.57
N VAL A 227 19.21 -17.89 -5.48
CA VAL A 227 20.66 -18.01 -5.68
C VAL A 227 21.35 -16.65 -5.65
N LEU A 228 22.61 -16.64 -5.25
CA LEU A 228 23.53 -15.52 -5.45
C LEU A 228 24.23 -15.63 -6.81
N PRO A 229 24.83 -14.52 -7.33
CA PRO A 229 25.42 -14.49 -8.67
C PRO A 229 26.51 -15.53 -8.91
N ASP A 230 27.26 -15.88 -7.86
CA ASP A 230 28.35 -16.85 -7.90
C ASP A 230 27.89 -18.33 -7.85
N GLU A 231 26.58 -18.57 -7.70
CA GLU A 231 26.03 -19.92 -7.62
C GLU A 231 25.60 -20.44 -9.00
N ASN A 232 25.99 -21.69 -9.30
CA ASN A 232 25.62 -22.34 -10.54
C ASN A 232 24.29 -23.09 -10.41
N THR A 233 23.46 -22.98 -11.43
CA THR A 233 22.20 -23.72 -11.57
C THR A 233 22.32 -24.73 -12.71
N ALA A 234 21.47 -25.75 -12.71
CA ALA A 234 21.46 -26.71 -13.82
C ALA A 234 21.13 -25.99 -15.15
N PRO A 235 21.74 -26.36 -16.29
CA PRO A 235 21.55 -25.65 -17.57
C PRO A 235 20.12 -25.61 -18.07
N SER A 236 19.30 -26.59 -17.67
CA SER A 236 17.89 -26.72 -18.05
C SER A 236 16.94 -25.91 -17.16
N VAL A 237 17.45 -25.23 -16.12
CA VAL A 237 16.63 -24.45 -15.18
C VAL A 237 16.63 -22.99 -15.63
N PRO A 238 15.46 -22.41 -15.98
CA PRO A 238 15.34 -20.99 -16.28
C PRO A 238 15.85 -20.14 -15.12
N ARG A 239 16.74 -19.17 -15.42
CA ARG A 239 17.35 -18.27 -14.43
C ARG A 239 16.84 -16.85 -14.66
N VAL A 240 16.23 -16.27 -13.65
CA VAL A 240 15.66 -14.92 -13.66
C VAL A 240 16.48 -14.02 -12.73
N SER A 241 16.99 -12.90 -13.24
CA SER A 241 17.69 -11.91 -12.42
C SER A 241 16.71 -11.06 -11.62
N TYR A 242 17.03 -10.73 -10.36
CA TYR A 242 16.24 -9.81 -9.53
C TYR A 242 16.27 -8.37 -10.06
N GLU A 243 17.28 -7.97 -10.85
CA GLU A 243 17.42 -6.59 -11.33
C GLU A 243 16.20 -6.10 -12.11
N GLY A 244 15.82 -4.83 -11.93
CA GLY A 244 14.65 -4.24 -12.59
C GLY A 244 13.33 -4.77 -12.03
N GLU A 245 13.03 -4.40 -10.78
CA GLU A 245 11.85 -4.85 -10.01
C GLU A 245 10.53 -4.69 -10.80
N GLU A 246 10.39 -3.61 -11.58
CA GLU A 246 9.19 -3.32 -12.39
C GLU A 246 8.88 -4.38 -13.47
N THR A 247 9.89 -5.12 -13.94
CA THR A 247 9.74 -6.16 -14.98
C THR A 247 9.92 -7.57 -14.43
N LEU A 248 10.11 -7.70 -13.12
CA LEU A 248 10.43 -8.97 -12.47
C LEU A 248 9.28 -9.98 -12.60
N ALA A 249 8.03 -9.53 -12.38
CA ALA A 249 6.85 -10.39 -12.50
C ALA A 249 6.72 -11.01 -13.90
N LEU A 250 6.82 -10.19 -14.97
CA LEU A 250 6.72 -10.67 -16.35
C LEU A 250 7.82 -11.69 -16.71
N ARG A 251 9.03 -11.48 -16.19
CA ARG A 251 10.15 -12.41 -16.41
C ARG A 251 9.98 -13.72 -15.63
N LEU A 252 9.42 -13.64 -14.42
CA LEU A 252 9.05 -14.82 -13.63
C LEU A 252 7.96 -15.62 -14.35
N GLU A 253 6.90 -14.97 -14.84
CA GLU A 253 5.81 -15.61 -15.60
C GLU A 253 6.37 -16.39 -16.80
N THR A 254 7.24 -15.74 -17.59
CA THR A 254 7.89 -16.37 -18.74
C THR A 254 8.74 -17.57 -18.33
N ALA A 255 9.51 -17.45 -17.24
CA ALA A 255 10.37 -18.52 -16.74
C ALA A 255 9.57 -19.71 -16.18
N ILE A 256 8.45 -19.45 -15.52
CA ILE A 256 7.54 -20.48 -14.99
C ILE A 256 6.93 -21.26 -16.15
N GLY A 257 6.44 -20.57 -17.19
CA GLY A 257 5.90 -21.23 -18.38
C GLY A 257 6.91 -22.17 -19.06
N VAL A 258 8.20 -21.78 -19.12
CA VAL A 258 9.26 -22.66 -19.64
C VAL A 258 9.53 -23.83 -18.68
N ALA A 259 9.48 -23.61 -17.37
CA ALA A 259 9.77 -24.63 -16.37
C ALA A 259 8.70 -25.73 -16.29
N GLU A 260 7.44 -25.43 -16.63
CA GLU A 260 6.34 -26.40 -16.67
C GLU A 260 6.57 -27.54 -17.67
N GLU A 261 7.41 -27.34 -18.69
CA GLU A 261 7.79 -28.38 -19.65
C GLU A 261 8.78 -29.41 -19.06
N SER A 262 9.30 -29.15 -17.85
CA SER A 262 10.29 -29.97 -17.16
C SER A 262 9.71 -30.63 -15.90
N ALA A 263 10.13 -31.86 -15.60
CA ALA A 263 9.77 -32.57 -14.38
C ALA A 263 11.05 -32.89 -13.55
N PRO A 264 11.24 -32.31 -12.36
CA PRO A 264 10.35 -31.36 -11.67
C PRO A 264 10.41 -29.94 -12.26
N SER A 265 9.28 -29.22 -12.19
CA SER A 265 9.22 -27.81 -12.61
C SER A 265 10.06 -26.97 -11.66
N ARG A 266 11.06 -26.27 -12.20
CA ARG A 266 12.05 -25.54 -11.41
C ARG A 266 12.49 -24.27 -12.11
N ILE A 267 12.55 -23.18 -11.36
CA ILE A 267 13.18 -21.92 -11.75
C ILE A 267 14.28 -21.54 -10.76
N ALA A 268 15.19 -20.69 -11.18
CA ALA A 268 16.17 -20.04 -10.31
C ALA A 268 16.00 -18.53 -10.35
N VAL A 269 16.01 -17.89 -9.19
CA VAL A 269 15.95 -16.43 -9.05
C VAL A 269 17.26 -15.95 -8.45
N GLU A 270 18.01 -15.20 -9.25
CA GLU A 270 19.32 -14.66 -8.90
C GLU A 270 19.17 -13.30 -8.22
N LEU A 271 19.62 -13.19 -6.97
CA LEU A 271 19.69 -11.93 -6.26
C LEU A 271 20.91 -11.12 -6.70
N THR A 272 20.83 -9.79 -6.55
CA THR A 272 21.96 -8.89 -6.86
C THR A 272 23.10 -8.98 -5.84
N GLY A 273 22.85 -9.54 -4.65
CA GLY A 273 23.83 -9.71 -3.59
C GLY A 273 23.18 -10.00 -2.23
N THR A 274 23.97 -9.91 -1.16
CA THR A 274 23.49 -10.04 0.24
C THR A 274 23.14 -8.71 0.89
N ALA A 275 23.57 -7.59 0.28
CA ALA A 275 23.27 -6.25 0.72
C ALA A 275 22.37 -5.56 -0.32
N TRP A 276 21.29 -4.94 0.16
CA TRP A 276 20.48 -4.03 -0.62
C TRP A 276 20.83 -2.61 -0.17
N GLY A 277 21.53 -1.85 -1.03
CA GLY A 277 22.07 -0.53 -0.68
C GLY A 277 22.99 -0.58 0.55
N ASP A 278 22.80 0.34 1.49
CA ASP A 278 23.55 0.41 2.77
C ASP A 278 22.92 -0.41 3.91
N ALA A 279 21.92 -1.25 3.62
CA ALA A 279 21.19 -1.99 4.64
C ALA A 279 21.96 -3.25 5.13
N GLY A 280 21.96 -3.47 6.44
CA GLY A 280 22.47 -4.71 7.03
C GLY A 280 21.70 -5.95 6.54
N GLU A 281 22.35 -7.11 6.53
CA GLU A 281 21.87 -8.35 5.89
C GLU A 281 20.43 -8.74 6.25
N GLY A 282 20.01 -8.56 7.52
CA GLY A 282 18.64 -8.88 7.94
C GLY A 282 17.56 -8.01 7.29
N ARG A 283 17.83 -6.72 7.05
CA ARG A 283 16.91 -5.80 6.36
C ARG A 283 16.90 -6.08 4.85
N SER A 284 18.06 -6.37 4.28
CA SER A 284 18.21 -6.77 2.88
C SER A 284 17.42 -8.05 2.58
N ALA A 285 17.54 -9.07 3.43
CA ALA A 285 16.79 -10.33 3.25
C ALA A 285 15.27 -10.12 3.34
N GLN A 286 14.82 -9.23 4.22
CA GLN A 286 13.40 -8.88 4.33
C GLN A 286 12.89 -8.15 3.07
N HIS A 287 13.66 -7.20 2.54
CA HIS A 287 13.33 -6.49 1.30
C HIS A 287 13.19 -7.46 0.13
N PHE A 288 14.22 -8.29 -0.11
CA PHE A 288 14.18 -9.30 -1.17
C PHE A 288 12.97 -10.23 -1.03
N ALA A 289 12.65 -10.68 0.19
CA ALA A 289 11.53 -11.58 0.42
C ALA A 289 10.17 -10.95 0.07
N ILE A 290 9.96 -9.68 0.44
CA ILE A 290 8.70 -8.97 0.14
C ILE A 290 8.55 -8.80 -1.37
N THR A 291 9.56 -8.25 -2.04
CA THR A 291 9.49 -7.95 -3.48
C THR A 291 9.39 -9.22 -4.31
N LEU A 292 10.13 -10.29 -3.95
CA LEU A 292 10.05 -11.56 -4.67
C LEU A 292 8.70 -12.24 -4.52
N LEU A 293 8.13 -12.23 -3.31
CA LEU A 293 6.83 -12.85 -3.07
C LEU A 293 5.74 -12.13 -3.87
N ASP A 294 5.77 -10.81 -3.88
CA ASP A 294 4.83 -9.99 -4.63
C ASP A 294 4.97 -10.20 -6.15
N ALA A 295 6.20 -10.19 -6.68
CA ALA A 295 6.44 -10.45 -8.09
C ALA A 295 6.01 -11.87 -8.51
N LEU A 296 6.21 -12.87 -7.64
CA LEU A 296 5.71 -14.24 -7.85
C LEU A 296 4.18 -14.29 -7.84
N CYS A 297 3.53 -13.60 -6.89
CA CYS A 297 2.07 -13.54 -6.84
C CYS A 297 1.50 -12.90 -8.10
N SER A 298 2.12 -11.83 -8.61
CA SER A 298 1.73 -11.21 -9.88
C SER A 298 2.00 -12.10 -11.09
N ALA A 299 3.05 -12.91 -11.07
CA ALA A 299 3.37 -13.84 -12.16
C ALA A 299 2.45 -15.08 -12.21
N LEU A 300 1.78 -15.39 -11.09
CA LEU A 300 0.94 -16.58 -10.90
C LEU A 300 -0.57 -16.26 -10.83
N SER A 301 -0.95 -14.99 -10.99
CA SER A 301 -2.34 -14.51 -10.95
C SER A 301 -3.07 -14.74 -12.26
#